data_AF-A0A7X7PSL0-F1
#
_entry.id   AF-A0A7X7PSL0-F1
#
_cell.length_a   1.000
_cell.length_b   1.000
_cell.length_c   1.000
_cell.angle_alpha   90.00
_cell.angle_beta   90.00
_cell.angle_gamma   90.00
#
_symmetry.space_group_name_H-M   'P 1'
#
loop_
_entity.id
_entity.type
_entity.pdbx_description
1 polymer ?
#
loop_
_entity_poly.entity_id
_entity_poly.type
_entity_poly.pdbx_seq_one_letter_code
_entity_poly.pdbx_strand_id
1 'polypeptide(L)'
;EVTPRLITDLGSTKTQVMRLLDPEARTRFIGGHPMCGGETAGVRYARANLFEGATYFLSPPAELPGPLFEIMHGFVSRLGARPITIEPETHDRIMALISHVPHVLANVMMSEVGGFQHRGRRALYCAGPSFRDLTRVAGANPVMWGEIFLENREALVDALRAIAGDIQQFCDDLERQDESGVAESIFTAAAYRQELLQKGDREPAALYQITVRIPDEPGLLSRVMTTLGNADINIEDLTLHHYSRKAGGDLVLYVTGEVTAATATGLLETMGFPAVTVPAAQAVD
;
A
#
# COMPACT_ATOMS: atom_id res chain seq x y z
N GLU A 1 7.87 33.15 31.66
CA GLU A 1 8.00 32.99 30.20
C GLU A 1 6.95 31.99 29.72
N VAL A 2 6.28 32.27 28.61
CA VAL A 2 5.34 31.32 28.01
C VAL A 2 6.17 30.26 27.31
N THR A 3 6.15 29.01 27.80
CA THR A 3 6.78 27.89 27.12
C THR A 3 6.19 27.77 25.72
N PRO A 4 7.01 27.76 24.65
CA PRO A 4 6.49 27.58 23.30
C PRO A 4 5.72 26.25 23.22
N ARG A 5 4.48 26.30 22.75
CA ARG A 5 3.60 25.13 22.60
C ARG A 5 3.51 24.79 21.13
N LEU A 6 3.88 23.57 20.77
CA LEU A 6 3.64 23.01 19.44
C LEU A 6 2.38 22.14 19.51
N ILE A 7 1.52 22.27 18.51
CA ILE A 7 0.30 21.48 18.31
C ILE A 7 0.44 20.75 16.96
N THR A 8 0.03 19.49 16.92
CA THR A 8 -0.01 18.70 15.68
C THR A 8 -1.21 17.77 15.69
N ASP A 9 -1.67 17.35 14.52
CA ASP A 9 -2.71 16.34 14.34
C ASP A 9 -2.14 15.07 13.65
N LEU A 10 -3.01 14.10 13.40
CA LEU A 10 -2.70 12.82 12.73
C LEU A 10 -3.69 12.52 11.59
N GLY A 11 -4.48 13.49 11.14
CA GLY A 11 -5.57 13.28 10.20
C GLY A 11 -5.12 12.82 8.81
N SER A 12 -6.00 12.11 8.10
CA SER A 12 -5.69 11.58 6.76
C SER A 12 -5.71 12.64 5.64
N THR A 13 -6.18 13.84 5.95
CA THR A 13 -6.34 15.00 5.08
C THR A 13 -5.73 16.22 5.75
N LYS A 14 -5.26 17.20 4.97
CA LYS A 14 -4.51 18.33 5.51
C LYS A 14 -5.05 19.69 5.09
N THR A 15 -5.64 19.81 3.92
CA THR A 15 -6.09 21.10 3.39
C THR A 15 -7.16 21.74 4.28
N GLN A 16 -8.19 20.99 4.68
CA GLN A 16 -9.31 21.56 5.43
C GLN A 16 -8.86 22.01 6.83
N VAL A 17 -8.17 21.16 7.58
CA VAL A 17 -7.67 21.54 8.91
C VAL A 17 -6.76 22.76 8.85
N MET A 18 -5.84 22.84 7.87
CA MET A 18 -4.92 23.97 7.73
C MET A 18 -5.63 25.27 7.33
N ARG A 19 -6.70 25.20 6.53
CA ARG A 19 -7.51 26.36 6.13
C ARG A 19 -8.32 26.94 7.29
N LEU A 20 -8.77 26.12 8.22
CA LEU A 20 -9.58 26.55 9.37
C LEU A 20 -8.78 27.28 10.45
N LEU A 21 -7.45 27.19 10.42
CA LEU A 21 -6.57 27.85 11.40
C LEU A 21 -6.47 29.34 11.11
N ASP A 22 -6.72 30.16 12.13
CA ASP A 22 -6.40 31.58 12.13
C ASP A 22 -4.87 31.82 12.14
N PRO A 23 -4.40 33.03 11.81
CA PRO A 23 -2.97 33.34 11.77
C PRO A 23 -2.22 33.08 13.08
N GLU A 24 -2.86 33.30 14.24
CA GLU A 24 -2.22 33.05 15.53
C GLU A 24 -2.02 31.55 15.76
N ALA A 25 -3.03 30.73 15.45
CA ALA A 25 -2.96 29.28 15.58
C ALA A 25 -1.88 28.68 14.66
N ARG A 26 -1.69 29.23 13.45
CA ARG A 26 -0.64 28.80 12.51
C ARG A 26 0.78 28.99 13.05
N THR A 27 1.01 29.94 13.94
CA THR A 27 2.33 30.12 14.58
C THR A 27 2.73 28.96 15.48
N ARG A 28 1.78 28.06 15.81
CA ARG A 28 1.98 26.96 16.77
C ARG A 28 1.46 25.60 16.30
N PHE A 29 0.98 25.47 15.07
CA PHE A 29 0.38 24.24 14.54
C PHE A 29 1.15 23.68 13.35
N ILE A 30 1.37 22.37 13.32
CA ILE A 30 1.92 21.65 12.16
C ILE A 30 0.98 20.49 11.83
N GLY A 31 0.46 20.46 10.60
CA GLY A 31 -0.34 19.33 10.13
C GLY A 31 0.51 18.06 10.08
N GLY A 32 0.01 16.96 10.63
CA GLY A 32 0.71 15.68 10.66
C GLY A 32 -0.11 14.55 10.02
N HIS A 33 0.54 13.66 9.28
CA HIS A 33 -0.08 12.43 8.80
C HIS A 33 0.96 11.30 8.71
N PRO A 34 1.02 10.40 9.71
CA PRO A 34 1.82 9.18 9.61
C PRO A 34 1.17 8.19 8.64
N MET A 35 1.89 7.76 7.62
CA MET A 35 1.47 6.73 6.67
C MET A 35 1.69 5.33 7.25
N CYS A 36 1.03 5.07 8.38
CA CYS A 36 1.02 3.78 9.05
C CYS A 36 -0.32 3.59 9.75
N GLY A 37 -0.69 2.34 10.02
CA GLY A 37 -1.93 2.01 10.68
C GLY A 37 -2.15 0.51 10.73
N GLY A 38 -3.23 0.11 11.37
CA GLY A 38 -3.68 -1.28 11.37
C GLY A 38 -5.18 -1.35 11.11
N GLU A 39 -5.64 -2.50 10.65
CA GLU A 39 -7.07 -2.79 10.45
C GLU A 39 -7.85 -2.82 11.79
N THR A 40 -7.14 -2.80 12.91
CA THR A 40 -7.70 -2.85 14.27
C THR A 40 -7.50 -1.53 15.01
N ALA A 41 -8.60 -0.99 15.55
CA ALA A 41 -8.62 0.26 16.30
C ALA A 41 -8.62 0.04 17.82
N GLY A 42 -8.07 1.01 18.55
CA GLY A 42 -8.09 1.08 20.00
C GLY A 42 -6.72 0.91 20.66
N VAL A 43 -6.54 1.54 21.84
CA VAL A 43 -5.25 1.62 22.54
C VAL A 43 -4.61 0.25 22.84
N ARG A 44 -5.40 -0.81 22.96
CA ARG A 44 -4.89 -2.18 23.16
C ARG A 44 -4.03 -2.71 22.01
N TYR A 45 -4.15 -2.12 20.82
CA TYR A 45 -3.36 -2.45 19.64
C TYR A 45 -2.21 -1.46 19.40
N ALA A 46 -1.97 -0.53 20.32
CA ALA A 46 -0.87 0.41 20.23
C ALA A 46 0.47 -0.34 20.29
N ARG A 47 1.39 0.02 19.39
CA ARG A 47 2.73 -0.56 19.30
C ARG A 47 3.74 0.57 19.34
N ALA A 48 4.79 0.42 20.15
CA ALA A 48 5.83 1.44 20.28
C ALA A 48 6.58 1.69 18.95
N ASN A 49 6.70 0.64 18.13
CA ASN A 49 7.35 0.68 16.82
C ASN A 49 6.37 0.91 15.65
N LEU A 50 5.15 1.40 15.90
CA LEU A 50 4.15 1.60 14.83
C LEU A 50 4.64 2.52 13.71
N PHE A 51 5.48 3.50 14.05
CA PHE A 51 5.96 4.54 13.14
C PHE A 51 7.32 4.20 12.51
N GLU A 52 7.96 3.10 12.91
CA GLU A 52 9.31 2.76 12.45
C GLU A 52 9.32 2.51 10.93
N GLY A 53 10.21 3.21 10.21
CA GLY A 53 10.31 3.17 8.75
C GLY A 53 9.20 3.88 7.98
N ALA A 54 8.09 4.24 8.64
CA ALA A 54 6.93 4.84 7.99
C ALA A 54 7.21 6.26 7.51
N THR A 55 6.68 6.60 6.32
CA THR A 55 6.60 7.99 5.87
C THR A 55 5.69 8.77 6.83
N TYR A 56 6.11 9.96 7.25
CA TYR A 56 5.29 10.85 8.07
C TYR A 56 5.26 12.22 7.42
N PHE A 57 4.11 12.60 6.87
CA PHE A 57 3.93 13.91 6.25
C PHE A 57 3.79 15.01 7.30
N LEU A 58 4.51 16.10 7.09
CA LEU A 58 4.45 17.32 7.88
C LEU A 58 4.06 18.50 6.97
N SER A 59 3.01 19.21 7.33
CA SER A 59 2.53 20.40 6.61
C SER A 59 2.67 21.64 7.49
N PRO A 60 3.89 22.22 7.59
CA PRO A 60 4.11 23.46 8.33
C PRO A 60 3.51 24.65 7.57
N PRO A 61 2.77 25.56 8.24
CA PRO A 61 2.36 26.82 7.65
C PRO A 61 3.54 27.81 7.59
N ALA A 62 3.44 28.84 6.76
CA ALA A 62 4.50 29.83 6.60
C ALA A 62 4.77 30.65 7.87
N GLU A 63 3.75 30.81 8.72
CA GLU A 63 3.78 31.56 9.97
C GLU A 63 4.49 30.79 11.10
N LEU A 64 4.81 29.51 10.90
CA LEU A 64 5.41 28.67 11.92
C LEU A 64 6.90 29.04 12.15
N PRO A 65 7.32 29.30 13.40
CA PRO A 65 8.72 29.50 13.73
C PRO A 65 9.59 28.26 13.46
N GLY A 66 10.76 28.46 12.85
CA GLY A 66 11.75 27.40 12.57
C GLY A 66 12.07 26.49 13.77
N PRO A 67 12.29 27.00 14.99
CA PRO A 67 12.55 26.15 16.16
C PRO A 67 11.41 25.17 16.48
N LEU A 68 10.14 25.52 16.20
CA LEU A 68 9.02 24.62 16.40
C LEU A 68 8.97 23.51 15.34
N PHE A 69 9.34 23.84 14.10
CA PHE A 69 9.51 22.85 13.05
C PHE A 69 10.61 21.85 13.39
N GLU A 70 11.78 22.31 13.84
CA GLU A 70 12.90 21.46 14.25
C GLU A 70 12.53 20.50 15.38
N ILE A 71 11.76 20.97 16.37
CA ILE A 71 11.22 20.13 17.44
C ILE A 71 10.34 19.01 16.87
N MET A 72 9.40 19.34 15.98
CA MET A 72 8.50 18.36 15.37
C MET A 72 9.24 17.34 14.52
N HIS A 73 10.10 17.82 13.62
CA HIS A 73 10.91 16.99 12.75
C HIS A 73 11.76 16.02 13.58
N GLY A 74 12.49 16.53 14.58
CA GLY A 74 13.31 15.71 15.46
C GLY A 74 12.50 14.72 16.32
N PHE A 75 11.28 15.08 16.72
CA PHE A 75 10.36 14.16 17.39
C PHE A 75 9.97 13.01 16.48
N VAL A 76 9.50 13.30 15.26
CA VAL A 76 9.12 12.27 14.27
C VAL A 76 10.30 11.36 13.91
N SER A 77 11.50 11.90 13.69
CA SER A 77 12.69 11.08 13.43
C SER A 77 13.03 10.15 14.59
N ARG A 78 12.88 10.61 15.85
CA ARG A 78 13.12 9.76 17.03
C ARG A 78 12.06 8.67 17.24
N LEU A 79 10.87 8.79 16.63
CA LEU A 79 9.89 7.71 16.55
C LEU A 79 10.29 6.61 15.55
N GLY A 80 11.36 6.81 14.78
CA GLY A 80 11.80 5.91 13.71
C GLY A 80 11.13 6.18 12.36
N ALA A 81 10.26 7.19 12.27
CA ALA A 81 9.60 7.58 11.03
C ALA A 81 10.50 8.44 10.14
N ARG A 82 10.14 8.52 8.85
CA ARG A 82 10.76 9.35 7.81
C ARG A 82 9.92 10.62 7.61
N PRO A 83 10.27 11.76 8.26
CA PRO A 83 9.51 13.00 8.07
C PRO A 83 9.65 13.52 6.64
N ILE A 84 8.53 13.89 6.02
CA ILE A 84 8.49 14.51 4.68
C ILE A 84 7.66 15.79 4.78
N THR A 85 8.28 16.93 4.49
CA THR A 85 7.57 18.22 4.42
C THR A 85 6.77 18.29 3.11
N ILE A 86 5.51 18.72 3.20
CA ILE A 86 4.60 18.79 2.05
C ILE A 86 3.52 19.85 2.24
N GLU A 87 3.15 20.56 1.16
CA GLU A 87 2.01 21.48 1.20
C GLU A 87 0.69 20.71 1.41
N PRO A 88 -0.28 21.28 2.15
CA PRO A 88 -1.57 20.62 2.42
C PRO A 88 -2.30 20.16 1.16
N GLU A 89 -2.35 21.01 0.14
CA GLU A 89 -2.99 20.70 -1.14
C GLU A 89 -2.27 19.59 -1.91
N THR A 90 -0.93 19.59 -1.89
CA THR A 90 -0.13 18.54 -2.54
C THR A 90 -0.32 17.21 -1.83
N HIS A 91 -0.31 17.22 -0.49
CA HIS A 91 -0.59 16.05 0.33
C HIS A 91 -1.94 15.43 -0.03
N ASP A 92 -2.98 16.24 -0.07
CA ASP A 92 -4.34 15.76 -0.32
C ASP A 92 -4.52 15.22 -1.75
N ARG A 93 -3.84 15.80 -2.75
CA ARG A 93 -3.78 15.22 -4.11
C ARG A 93 -3.09 13.86 -4.14
N ILE A 94 -1.98 13.70 -3.42
CA ILE A 94 -1.30 12.40 -3.32
C ILE A 94 -2.20 11.39 -2.61
N MET A 95 -2.82 11.75 -1.48
CA MET A 95 -3.74 10.88 -0.74
C MET A 95 -4.97 10.48 -1.54
N ALA A 96 -5.49 11.39 -2.37
CA ALA A 96 -6.56 11.07 -3.30
C ALA A 96 -6.17 9.89 -4.20
N LEU A 97 -4.97 9.92 -4.79
CA LEU A 97 -4.49 8.89 -5.73
C LEU A 97 -4.09 7.58 -5.03
N ILE A 98 -3.28 7.65 -3.96
CA ILE A 98 -2.65 6.45 -3.39
C ILE A 98 -3.47 5.78 -2.27
N SER A 99 -4.55 6.43 -1.80
CA SER A 99 -5.36 5.93 -0.68
C SER A 99 -6.86 6.01 -0.98
N HIS A 100 -7.40 7.20 -1.30
CA HIS A 100 -8.84 7.39 -1.37
C HIS A 100 -9.47 6.71 -2.59
N VAL A 101 -8.88 6.90 -3.78
CA VAL A 101 -9.30 6.25 -5.02
C VAL A 101 -9.29 4.72 -4.88
N PRO A 102 -8.23 4.06 -4.38
CA PRO A 102 -8.25 2.62 -4.13
C PRO A 102 -9.46 2.14 -3.32
N HIS A 103 -9.83 2.85 -2.26
CA HIS A 103 -11.03 2.53 -1.48
C HIS A 103 -12.34 2.70 -2.27
N VAL A 104 -12.45 3.76 -3.07
CA VAL A 104 -13.63 3.98 -3.93
C VAL A 104 -13.73 2.87 -4.98
N LEU A 105 -12.66 2.58 -5.71
CA LEU A 105 -12.64 1.54 -6.74
C LEU A 105 -12.95 0.16 -6.16
N ALA A 106 -12.37 -0.19 -5.01
CA ALA A 106 -12.65 -1.45 -4.33
C ALA A 106 -14.14 -1.61 -4.00
N ASN A 107 -14.79 -0.54 -3.50
CA ASN A 107 -16.23 -0.54 -3.20
C ASN A 107 -17.09 -0.66 -4.46
N VAL A 108 -16.74 0.06 -5.53
CA VAL A 108 -17.45 -0.01 -6.82
C VAL A 108 -17.35 -1.42 -7.40
N MET A 109 -16.15 -1.99 -7.48
CA MET A 109 -15.93 -3.36 -7.98
C MET A 109 -16.69 -4.41 -7.19
N MET A 110 -16.68 -4.32 -5.85
CA MET A 110 -17.46 -5.23 -5.00
C MET A 110 -18.96 -5.09 -5.24
N SER A 111 -19.45 -3.88 -5.48
CA SER A 111 -20.86 -3.63 -5.76
C SER A 111 -21.28 -4.21 -7.11
N GLU A 112 -20.49 -3.99 -8.16
CA GLU A 112 -20.73 -4.54 -9.51
C GLU A 112 -20.74 -6.07 -9.51
N VAL A 113 -19.69 -6.71 -8.97
CA VAL A 113 -19.60 -8.17 -8.91
C VAL A 113 -20.63 -8.76 -7.96
N GLY A 114 -20.95 -8.06 -6.87
CA GLY A 114 -21.96 -8.46 -5.90
C GLY A 114 -23.38 -8.44 -6.44
N GLY A 115 -23.67 -7.52 -7.35
CA GLY A 115 -24.94 -7.39 -8.07
C GLY A 115 -25.09 -8.36 -9.25
N PHE A 116 -23.99 -8.91 -9.77
CA PHE A 116 -24.04 -9.81 -10.93
C PHE A 116 -24.44 -11.25 -10.56
N GLN A 117 -25.51 -11.73 -11.20
CA GLN A 117 -25.96 -13.11 -11.12
C GLN A 117 -26.31 -13.65 -12.51
N HIS A 118 -25.81 -14.85 -12.82
CA HIS A 118 -26.19 -15.58 -14.03
C HIS A 118 -26.75 -16.95 -13.68
N ARG A 119 -28.00 -17.24 -14.08
CA ARG A 119 -28.68 -18.53 -13.84
C ARG A 119 -28.62 -18.98 -12.37
N GLY A 120 -28.84 -18.05 -11.44
CA GLY A 120 -28.80 -18.32 -9.99
C GLY A 120 -27.40 -18.46 -9.39
N ARG A 121 -26.33 -18.32 -10.19
CA ARG A 121 -24.94 -18.32 -9.71
C ARG A 121 -24.43 -16.89 -9.57
N ARG A 122 -23.94 -16.55 -8.38
CA ARG A 122 -23.34 -15.24 -8.09
C ARG A 122 -21.89 -15.21 -8.58
N ALA A 123 -21.48 -14.11 -9.23
CA ALA A 123 -20.09 -13.95 -9.67
C ALA A 123 -19.09 -13.97 -8.51
N LEU A 124 -19.49 -13.47 -7.32
CA LEU A 124 -18.66 -13.47 -6.11
C LEU A 124 -18.07 -14.84 -5.77
N TYR A 125 -18.80 -15.94 -6.03
CA TYR A 125 -18.31 -17.29 -5.70
C TYR A 125 -17.25 -17.81 -6.68
N CYS A 126 -17.02 -17.08 -7.78
CA CYS A 126 -16.00 -17.36 -8.76
C CYS A 126 -14.76 -16.46 -8.61
N ALA A 127 -14.74 -15.55 -7.62
CA ALA A 127 -13.66 -14.59 -7.46
C ALA A 127 -12.31 -15.25 -7.09
N GLY A 128 -11.31 -14.99 -7.92
CA GLY A 128 -9.92 -15.42 -7.73
C GLY A 128 -9.08 -14.45 -6.88
N PRO A 129 -7.77 -14.74 -6.72
CA PRO A 129 -6.86 -13.96 -5.87
C PRO A 129 -6.78 -12.47 -6.25
N SER A 130 -6.63 -12.15 -7.54
CA SER A 130 -6.49 -10.76 -8.00
C SER A 130 -7.67 -9.87 -7.58
N PHE A 131 -8.89 -10.41 -7.65
CA PHE A 131 -10.07 -9.67 -7.20
C PHE A 131 -10.08 -9.50 -5.68
N ARG A 132 -9.69 -10.53 -4.91
CA ARG A 132 -9.63 -10.45 -3.44
C ARG A 132 -8.61 -9.43 -2.96
N ASP A 133 -7.44 -9.39 -3.59
CA ASP A 133 -6.36 -8.47 -3.24
C ASP A 133 -6.75 -7.03 -3.57
N LEU A 134 -7.29 -6.82 -4.78
CA LEU A 134 -7.73 -5.50 -5.24
C LEU A 134 -8.92 -4.95 -4.41
N THR A 135 -9.77 -5.83 -3.89
CA THR A 135 -10.94 -5.46 -3.07
C THR A 135 -10.73 -5.59 -1.57
N ARG A 136 -9.52 -5.89 -1.10
CA ARG A 136 -9.22 -6.08 0.34
C ARG A 136 -9.67 -4.90 1.22
N VAL A 137 -9.62 -3.68 0.67
CA VAL A 137 -9.98 -2.44 1.36
C VAL A 137 -11.45 -2.05 1.22
N ALA A 138 -12.26 -2.83 0.49
CA ALA A 138 -13.69 -2.60 0.35
C ALA A 138 -14.41 -2.77 1.70
N GLY A 139 -15.51 -2.02 1.90
CA GLY A 139 -16.31 -2.12 3.13
C GLY A 139 -15.63 -1.52 4.36
N ALA A 140 -14.64 -0.64 4.17
CA ALA A 140 -14.05 0.13 5.24
C ALA A 140 -15.09 0.96 6.02
N ASN A 141 -14.76 1.39 7.26
CA ASN A 141 -15.71 2.05 8.15
C ASN A 141 -16.39 3.26 7.48
N PRO A 142 -17.72 3.24 7.27
CA PRO A 142 -18.41 4.23 6.46
C PRO A 142 -18.47 5.62 7.11
N VAL A 143 -18.40 5.72 8.44
CA VAL A 143 -18.36 7.00 9.14
C VAL A 143 -17.02 7.69 8.88
N MET A 144 -15.93 6.99 9.16
CA MET A 144 -14.57 7.53 9.00
C MET A 144 -14.23 7.81 7.54
N TRP A 145 -14.46 6.84 6.64
CA TRP A 145 -14.15 7.02 5.23
C TRP A 145 -15.10 7.97 4.52
N GLY A 146 -16.35 8.08 4.98
CA GLY A 146 -17.28 9.10 4.52
C GLY A 146 -16.75 10.51 4.79
N GLU A 147 -16.23 10.77 6.00
CA GLU A 147 -15.59 12.04 6.35
C GLU A 147 -14.34 12.29 5.49
N ILE A 148 -13.44 11.31 5.37
CA ILE A 148 -12.21 11.43 4.56
C ILE A 148 -12.54 11.79 3.09
N PHE A 149 -13.52 11.13 2.49
CA PHE A 149 -13.94 11.41 1.11
C PHE A 149 -14.54 12.80 0.96
N LEU A 150 -15.37 13.23 1.91
CA LEU A 150 -16.02 14.53 1.84
C LEU A 150 -15.06 15.69 2.12
N GLU A 151 -14.11 15.49 3.04
CA GLU A 151 -13.07 16.45 3.38
C GLU A 151 -12.09 16.66 2.22
N ASN A 152 -11.73 15.58 1.50
CA ASN A 152 -10.86 15.66 0.32
C ASN A 152 -11.60 15.55 -1.03
N ARG A 153 -12.86 16.00 -1.07
CA ARG A 153 -13.75 15.79 -2.22
C ARG A 153 -13.22 16.35 -3.54
N GLU A 154 -12.54 17.49 -3.51
CA GLU A 154 -12.08 18.19 -4.73
C GLU A 154 -10.98 17.36 -5.40
N ALA A 155 -9.92 17.03 -4.67
CA ALA A 155 -8.84 16.21 -5.21
C ALA A 155 -9.30 14.77 -5.54
N LEU A 156 -10.23 14.21 -4.76
CA LEU A 156 -10.80 12.89 -5.04
C LEU A 156 -11.61 12.88 -6.34
N VAL A 157 -12.46 13.88 -6.57
CA VAL A 157 -13.25 13.98 -7.82
C VAL A 157 -12.33 14.14 -9.03
N ASP A 158 -11.30 14.99 -8.93
CA ASP A 158 -10.34 15.19 -10.02
C ASP A 158 -9.59 13.89 -10.34
N ALA A 159 -9.12 13.17 -9.31
CA ALA A 159 -8.44 11.89 -9.47
C ALA A 159 -9.36 10.81 -10.08
N LEU A 160 -10.61 10.71 -9.61
CA LEU A 160 -11.59 9.76 -10.15
C LEU A 160 -11.93 10.05 -11.61
N ARG A 161 -12.03 11.32 -12.00
CA ARG A 161 -12.29 11.72 -13.39
C ARG A 161 -11.12 11.40 -14.31
N ALA A 162 -9.90 11.64 -13.86
CA ALA A 162 -8.70 11.27 -14.62
C ALA A 162 -8.69 9.76 -14.91
N ILE A 163 -8.88 8.94 -13.86
CA ILE A 163 -8.91 7.48 -13.99
C ILE A 163 -10.09 7.00 -14.85
N ALA A 164 -11.26 7.63 -14.73
CA ALA A 164 -12.38 7.31 -15.59
C ALA A 164 -12.08 7.62 -17.07
N GLY A 165 -11.31 8.68 -17.34
CA GLY A 165 -10.78 8.98 -18.67
C GLY A 165 -9.84 7.88 -19.19
N ASP A 166 -8.91 7.42 -18.35
CA ASP A 166 -7.97 6.34 -18.71
C ASP A 166 -8.71 5.01 -18.97
N ILE A 167 -9.73 4.69 -18.16
CA ILE A 167 -10.59 3.52 -18.38
C ILE A 167 -11.34 3.66 -19.71
N GLN A 168 -11.88 4.84 -20.01
CA GLN A 168 -12.58 5.07 -21.28
C GLN A 168 -11.63 4.93 -22.47
N GLN A 169 -10.40 5.43 -22.37
CA GLN A 169 -9.39 5.23 -23.42
C GLN A 169 -9.11 3.74 -23.64
N PHE A 170 -8.97 2.95 -22.56
CA PHE A 170 -8.78 1.50 -22.68
C PHE A 170 -9.98 0.79 -23.34
N CYS A 171 -11.21 1.23 -23.05
CA CYS A 171 -12.40 0.76 -23.75
C CYS A 171 -12.35 1.07 -25.25
N ASP A 172 -12.01 2.31 -25.61
CA ASP A 172 -11.89 2.75 -27.00
C ASP A 172 -10.82 1.92 -27.76
N ASP A 173 -9.69 1.62 -27.12
CA ASP A 173 -8.64 0.79 -27.71
C ASP A 173 -9.13 -0.64 -27.98
N LEU A 174 -9.87 -1.23 -27.03
CA LEU A 174 -10.49 -2.56 -27.20
C LEU A 174 -11.54 -2.58 -28.33
N GLU A 175 -12.40 -1.57 -28.39
CA GLU A 175 -13.44 -1.45 -29.43
C GLU A 175 -12.83 -1.31 -30.83
N ARG A 176 -11.68 -0.62 -30.93
CA ARG A 176 -10.92 -0.47 -32.17
C ARG A 176 -10.02 -1.65 -32.48
N GLN A 177 -9.91 -2.63 -31.58
CA GLN A 177 -8.95 -3.72 -31.65
C GLN A 177 -7.50 -3.20 -31.77
N ASP A 178 -7.19 -2.10 -31.09
CA ASP A 178 -5.85 -1.51 -31.04
C ASP A 178 -4.97 -2.29 -30.06
N GLU A 179 -4.36 -3.36 -30.55
CA GLU A 179 -3.42 -4.19 -29.78
C GLU A 179 -2.25 -3.36 -29.20
N SER A 180 -1.83 -2.30 -29.91
CA SER A 180 -0.72 -1.47 -29.47
C SER A 180 -1.09 -0.57 -28.30
N GLY A 181 -2.27 0.07 -28.33
CA GLY A 181 -2.78 0.87 -27.21
C GLY A 181 -3.00 0.04 -25.95
N VAL A 182 -3.58 -1.15 -26.09
CA VAL A 182 -3.76 -2.10 -24.97
C VAL A 182 -2.41 -2.50 -24.37
N ALA A 183 -1.43 -2.86 -25.21
CA ALA A 183 -0.10 -3.25 -24.75
C ALA A 183 0.66 -2.10 -24.08
N GLU A 184 0.56 -0.88 -24.60
CA GLU A 184 1.20 0.32 -24.04
C GLU A 184 0.66 0.65 -22.64
N SER A 185 -0.65 0.53 -22.43
CA SER A 185 -1.28 0.71 -21.11
C SER A 185 -0.72 -0.27 -20.08
N ILE A 186 -0.62 -1.56 -20.45
CA ILE A 186 -0.06 -2.61 -19.58
C ILE A 186 1.43 -2.35 -19.30
N PHE A 187 2.22 -2.04 -20.33
CA PHE A 187 3.65 -1.78 -20.20
C PHE A 187 3.94 -0.60 -19.27
N THR A 188 3.20 0.50 -19.45
CA THR A 188 3.33 1.70 -18.65
C THR A 188 3.01 1.42 -17.18
N ALA A 189 1.92 0.69 -16.91
CA ALA A 189 1.55 0.30 -15.56
C ALA A 189 2.60 -0.63 -14.91
N ALA A 190 3.15 -1.58 -15.68
CA ALA A 190 4.21 -2.47 -15.20
C ALA A 190 5.48 -1.70 -14.82
N ALA A 191 5.89 -0.70 -15.60
CA ALA A 191 7.06 0.13 -15.31
C ALA A 191 6.92 0.89 -13.98
N TYR A 192 5.78 1.56 -13.76
CA TYR A 192 5.54 2.28 -12.50
C TYR A 192 5.38 1.34 -11.30
N ARG A 193 4.81 0.15 -11.50
CA ARG A 193 4.76 -0.88 -10.45
C ARG A 193 6.17 -1.31 -10.04
N GLN A 194 7.06 -1.51 -11.00
CA GLN A 194 8.45 -1.84 -10.71
C GLN A 194 9.13 -0.70 -9.92
N GLU A 195 8.95 0.55 -10.32
CA GLU A 195 9.46 1.70 -9.56
C GLU A 195 8.93 1.75 -8.11
N LEU A 196 7.64 1.47 -7.91
CA LEU A 196 7.04 1.43 -6.57
C LEU A 196 7.72 0.40 -5.67
N LEU A 197 7.94 -0.82 -6.19
CA LEU A 197 8.56 -1.92 -5.44
C LEU A 197 10.01 -1.63 -5.08
N GLN A 198 10.73 -0.91 -5.96
CA GLN A 198 12.12 -0.52 -5.76
C GLN A 198 12.32 0.52 -4.65
N LYS A 199 11.29 1.31 -4.33
CA LYS A 199 11.33 2.33 -3.26
C LYS A 199 11.25 1.73 -1.85
N GLY A 200 10.80 0.48 -1.72
CA GLY A 200 10.54 -0.21 -0.45
C GLY A 200 11.77 -0.34 0.44
N ASP A 201 12.83 -0.99 -0.05
CA ASP A 201 14.10 -1.16 0.68
C ASP A 201 15.25 -1.53 -0.28
N ARG A 202 16.18 -0.59 -0.50
CA ARG A 202 17.48 -0.75 -1.18
C ARG A 202 17.45 -1.18 -2.66
N GLU A 203 18.57 -0.87 -3.33
CA GLU A 203 18.87 -1.07 -4.76
C GLU A 203 18.09 -2.24 -5.43
N PRO A 204 17.28 -1.96 -6.48
CA PRO A 204 16.49 -2.95 -7.24
C PRO A 204 17.27 -4.19 -7.68
N ALA A 205 18.57 -3.99 -7.88
CA ALA A 205 19.48 -5.00 -8.36
C ALA A 205 19.67 -6.18 -7.38
N ALA A 206 19.15 -6.09 -6.15
CA ALA A 206 19.32 -7.14 -5.15
C ALA A 206 18.03 -7.87 -4.73
N LEU A 207 16.81 -7.48 -5.14
CA LEU A 207 15.59 -8.18 -4.68
C LEU A 207 15.18 -9.32 -5.63
N TYR A 208 14.94 -10.50 -5.06
CA TYR A 208 14.51 -11.69 -5.80
C TYR A 208 13.18 -12.20 -5.26
N GLN A 209 12.27 -12.55 -6.18
CA GLN A 209 11.00 -13.18 -5.88
C GLN A 209 11.16 -14.70 -6.01
N ILE A 210 10.75 -15.44 -4.99
CA ILE A 210 10.69 -16.89 -4.97
C ILE A 210 9.22 -17.29 -4.84
N THR A 211 8.67 -17.93 -5.87
CA THR A 211 7.32 -18.49 -5.83
C THR A 211 7.43 -19.99 -5.58
N VAL A 212 6.87 -20.46 -4.46
CA VAL A 212 6.89 -21.87 -4.05
C VAL A 212 5.46 -22.41 -3.90
N ARG A 213 5.16 -23.51 -4.60
CA ARG A 213 3.87 -24.20 -4.50
C ARG A 213 3.86 -25.08 -3.26
N ILE A 214 2.99 -24.79 -2.31
CA ILE A 214 2.93 -25.51 -1.02
C ILE A 214 1.54 -26.11 -0.74
N PRO A 215 1.44 -27.31 -0.15
CA PRO A 215 0.17 -27.87 0.30
C PRO A 215 -0.40 -27.09 1.51
N ASP A 216 -1.72 -27.15 1.70
CA ASP A 216 -2.39 -26.53 2.85
C ASP A 216 -2.43 -27.51 4.03
N GLU A 217 -1.29 -27.65 4.72
CA GLU A 217 -1.11 -28.56 5.85
C GLU A 217 -0.69 -27.83 7.14
N PRO A 218 -1.21 -28.22 8.31
CA PRO A 218 -0.81 -27.64 9.58
C PRO A 218 0.71 -27.68 9.81
N GLY A 219 1.27 -26.55 10.21
CA GLY A 219 2.70 -26.43 10.55
C GLY A 219 3.63 -26.29 9.35
N LEU A 220 3.13 -26.35 8.10
CA LEU A 220 3.99 -26.26 6.93
C LEU A 220 4.68 -24.91 6.79
N LEU A 221 3.95 -23.81 6.90
CA LEU A 221 4.53 -22.46 6.87
C LEU A 221 5.58 -22.30 7.98
N SER A 222 5.31 -22.81 9.18
CA SER A 222 6.29 -22.79 10.28
C SER A 222 7.57 -23.52 9.90
N ARG A 223 7.48 -24.68 9.26
CA ARG A 223 8.66 -25.43 8.79
C ARG A 223 9.43 -24.65 7.74
N VAL A 224 8.74 -24.06 6.76
CA VAL A 224 9.36 -23.22 5.72
C VAL A 224 10.11 -22.05 6.35
N MET A 225 9.46 -21.28 7.22
CA MET A 225 10.08 -20.12 7.87
C MET A 225 11.23 -20.52 8.80
N THR A 226 11.12 -21.66 9.50
CA THR A 226 12.20 -22.18 10.36
C THR A 226 13.40 -22.61 9.54
N THR A 227 13.20 -23.30 8.41
CA THR A 227 14.30 -23.72 7.53
C THR A 227 15.07 -22.51 6.99
N LEU A 228 14.36 -21.49 6.52
CA LEU A 228 14.97 -20.26 6.01
C LEU A 228 15.68 -19.48 7.14
N GLY A 229 15.04 -19.35 8.30
CA GLY A 229 15.64 -18.70 9.47
C GLY A 229 16.90 -19.41 10.01
N ASN A 230 16.94 -20.74 9.99
CA ASN A 230 18.13 -21.52 10.38
C ASN A 230 19.30 -21.32 9.41
N ALA A 231 19.04 -20.89 8.19
CA ALA A 231 20.05 -20.53 7.20
C ALA A 231 20.41 -19.03 7.23
N ASP A 232 19.94 -18.29 8.24
CA ASP A 232 20.13 -16.84 8.39
C ASP A 232 19.59 -16.02 7.19
N ILE A 233 18.52 -16.52 6.57
CA ILE A 233 17.86 -15.87 5.43
C ILE A 233 16.71 -15.01 5.94
N ASN A 234 16.85 -13.69 5.79
CA ASN A 234 15.77 -12.74 6.01
C ASN A 234 14.76 -12.78 4.86
N ILE A 235 13.47 -12.71 5.19
CA ILE A 235 12.38 -12.59 4.23
C ILE A 235 11.89 -11.15 4.30
N GLU A 236 12.10 -10.40 3.22
CA GLU A 236 11.75 -8.98 3.16
C GLU A 236 10.24 -8.78 3.06
N ASP A 237 9.58 -9.65 2.29
CA ASP A 237 8.13 -9.66 2.17
C ASP A 237 7.63 -11.08 1.85
N LEU A 238 6.38 -11.37 2.20
CA LEU A 238 5.74 -12.65 1.94
C LEU A 238 4.26 -12.50 1.60
N THR A 239 3.81 -13.22 0.58
CA THR A 239 2.40 -13.31 0.20
C THR A 239 1.99 -14.76 0.03
N LEU A 240 0.82 -15.14 0.55
CA LEU A 240 0.27 -16.48 0.37
C LEU A 240 -1.02 -16.42 -0.45
N HIS A 241 -0.97 -16.91 -1.68
CA HIS A 241 -2.14 -17.10 -2.53
C HIS A 241 -2.74 -18.48 -2.29
N HIS A 242 -3.75 -18.55 -1.42
CA HIS A 242 -4.45 -19.80 -1.11
C HIS A 242 -5.50 -20.16 -2.19
N TYR A 243 -5.40 -21.37 -2.74
CA TYR A 243 -6.37 -21.89 -3.71
C TYR A 243 -7.48 -22.69 -3.04
N SER A 244 -7.12 -23.77 -2.36
CA SER A 244 -8.04 -24.63 -1.60
C SER A 244 -7.26 -25.63 -0.74
N ARG A 245 -7.93 -26.28 0.22
CA ARG A 245 -7.34 -27.38 1.01
C ARG A 245 -6.71 -28.51 0.18
N LYS A 246 -7.27 -28.84 -0.99
CA LYS A 246 -6.76 -29.93 -1.84
C LYS A 246 -5.63 -29.47 -2.77
N ALA A 247 -5.67 -28.21 -3.21
CA ALA A 247 -4.72 -27.67 -4.19
C ALA A 247 -3.57 -26.89 -3.54
N GLY A 248 -3.64 -26.63 -2.23
CA GLY A 248 -2.67 -25.82 -1.51
C GLY A 248 -2.74 -24.35 -1.89
N GLY A 249 -1.58 -23.72 -2.01
CA GLY A 249 -1.41 -22.33 -2.42
C GLY A 249 -0.01 -22.05 -2.94
N ASP A 250 0.16 -20.85 -3.50
CA ASP A 250 1.48 -20.30 -3.84
C ASP A 250 1.94 -19.38 -2.73
N LEU A 251 3.08 -19.70 -2.14
CA LEU A 251 3.80 -18.83 -1.22
C LEU A 251 4.83 -18.06 -2.03
N VAL A 252 4.69 -16.74 -2.09
CA VAL A 252 5.61 -15.82 -2.74
C VAL A 252 6.46 -15.18 -1.65
N LEU A 253 7.78 -15.30 -1.77
CA LEU A 253 8.75 -14.77 -0.83
C LEU A 253 9.67 -13.78 -1.55
N TYR A 254 9.98 -12.67 -0.91
CA TYR A 254 10.96 -11.71 -1.40
C TYR A 254 12.20 -11.76 -0.51
N VAL A 255 13.37 -11.92 -1.11
CA VAL A 255 14.66 -11.99 -0.41
C VAL A 255 15.72 -11.14 -1.09
N THR A 256 16.66 -10.62 -0.30
CA THR A 256 17.75 -9.77 -0.80
C THR A 256 19.01 -10.59 -1.11
N GLY A 257 19.51 -10.45 -2.33
CA GLY A 257 20.74 -11.00 -2.87
C GLY A 257 20.51 -12.26 -3.71
N GLU A 258 21.16 -12.33 -4.87
CA GLU A 258 21.07 -13.49 -5.79
C GLU A 258 21.49 -14.80 -5.11
N VAL A 259 22.59 -14.76 -4.36
CA VAL A 259 23.13 -15.92 -3.63
C VAL A 259 22.15 -16.37 -2.55
N THR A 260 21.57 -15.42 -1.81
CA THR A 260 20.54 -15.69 -0.79
C THR A 260 19.31 -16.34 -1.43
N ALA A 261 18.86 -15.81 -2.58
CA ALA A 261 17.71 -16.31 -3.30
C ALA A 261 17.93 -17.74 -3.82
N ALA A 262 19.08 -18.00 -4.46
CA ALA A 262 19.43 -19.35 -4.90
C ALA A 262 19.52 -20.34 -3.73
N THR A 263 20.05 -19.91 -2.59
CA THR A 263 20.13 -20.73 -1.37
C THR A 263 18.74 -21.04 -0.82
N ALA A 264 17.88 -20.03 -0.68
CA ALA A 264 16.50 -20.19 -0.23
C ALA A 264 15.72 -21.16 -1.13
N THR A 265 15.86 -21.03 -2.44
CA THR A 265 15.20 -21.90 -3.43
C THR A 265 15.67 -23.33 -3.32
N GLY A 266 16.98 -23.57 -3.23
CA GLY A 266 17.53 -24.91 -3.01
C GLY A 266 17.05 -25.55 -1.70
N LEU A 267 16.89 -24.75 -0.62
CA LEU A 267 16.32 -25.24 0.64
C LEU A 267 14.84 -25.64 0.47
N LEU A 268 14.04 -24.84 -0.24
CA LEU A 268 12.62 -25.13 -0.48
C LEU A 268 12.43 -26.36 -1.37
N GLU A 269 13.27 -26.51 -2.40
CA GLU A 269 13.29 -27.71 -3.24
C GLU A 269 13.70 -28.96 -2.45
N THR A 270 14.68 -28.83 -1.55
CA THR A 270 15.11 -29.92 -0.65
C THR A 270 13.98 -30.34 0.31
N MET A 271 13.09 -29.41 0.68
CA MET A 271 11.89 -29.73 1.44
C MET A 271 10.80 -30.43 0.61
N GLY A 272 10.99 -30.56 -0.70
CA GLY A 272 10.07 -31.20 -1.63
C GLY A 272 9.08 -30.24 -2.29
N PHE A 273 9.32 -28.92 -2.22
CA PHE A 273 8.45 -27.92 -2.83
C PHE A 273 9.11 -27.30 -4.06
N PRO A 274 8.51 -27.45 -5.26
CA PRO A 274 9.00 -26.76 -6.45
C PRO A 274 8.96 -25.26 -6.23
N ALA A 275 10.10 -24.60 -6.46
CA ALA A 275 10.26 -23.17 -6.28
C ALA A 275 10.84 -22.55 -7.55
N VAL A 276 10.31 -21.40 -7.95
CA VAL A 276 10.79 -20.61 -9.10
C VAL A 276 11.34 -19.31 -8.57
N THR A 277 12.55 -18.94 -8.99
CA THR A 277 13.20 -17.69 -8.58
C THR A 277 13.44 -16.80 -9.78
N VAL A 278 13.05 -15.54 -9.65
CA VAL A 278 13.30 -14.52 -10.67
C VAL A 278 13.72 -13.22 -10.00
N PRO A 279 14.57 -12.40 -10.63
CA PRO A 279 14.77 -11.02 -10.19
C PRO A 279 13.41 -10.33 -10.09
N ALA A 280 13.14 -9.58 -9.02
CA ALA A 280 11.84 -8.93 -8.83
C ALA A 280 11.47 -8.01 -10.01
N ALA A 281 12.48 -7.41 -10.65
CA ALA A 281 12.35 -6.62 -11.87
C ALA A 281 11.76 -7.37 -13.08
N GLN A 282 11.87 -8.71 -13.10
CA GLN A 282 11.44 -9.58 -14.20
C GLN A 282 10.23 -10.45 -13.83
N ALA A 283 9.71 -10.33 -12.62
CA ALA A 283 8.65 -11.19 -12.08
C ALA A 283 7.23 -10.84 -12.57
N VAL A 284 7.09 -10.14 -13.70
CA VAL A 284 5.79 -9.80 -14.28
C VAL A 284 5.27 -11.00 -15.06
N ASP A 285 4.44 -11.80 -14.40
CA ASP A 285 3.52 -12.79 -15.01
C ASP A 285 2.07 -12.36 -14.74
#